data_AF-A0A0N7KP99-F1
#
_entry.id   AF-A0A0N7KP99-F1
#
_cell.length_a   1.000
_cell.length_b   1.000
_cell.length_c   1.000
_cell.angle_alpha   90.00
_cell.angle_beta   90.00
_cell.angle_gamma   90.00
#
_symmetry.space_group_name_H-M   'P 1'
#
loop_
_entity.id
_entity.type
_entity.pdbx_description
1 polymer ?
#
loop_
_entity_poly.entity_id
_entity_poly.type
_entity_poly.pdbx_seq_one_letter_code
_entity_poly.pdbx_strand_id
1 'polypeptide(L)'
;MADPNNNRRRPNLLTGGCSAGKQYLASKTAPSIFSVEVAVRHEKQNNLKAMRKYVALTDKATDVMDTGVPTDELTIKRRQQTGFVVHSSDTQLFILTTAHAVDCVFKKGVHQVTAEELNLVFLFGVACTHHEAQIQADYPDGNVSELLRSYCDAHVVALDIEKDLLLLAVTKDELCLQDVDVGGVFVPCSSDHPIIHLADLPPEQSDLSLLQGWPPLRANSSIWGSVSYLERPYDVLTSCNTKGYTMKLTEFHEFDCANGFSGGPVINGDGQCMAVFHAVMVDAKCGYAICLEDVREFLTNALENLLEDNEDGDGGHA
;
A
#
# COMPACT_ATOMS: atom_id res chain seq x y z
N MET A 1 -12.99 -41.74 18.57
CA MET A 1 -12.41 -40.53 19.19
C MET A 1 -11.55 -39.88 18.13
N ALA A 2 -11.95 -38.71 17.63
CA ALA A 2 -11.20 -37.96 16.63
C ALA A 2 -10.21 -37.03 17.35
N ASP A 3 -8.96 -37.03 16.88
CA ASP A 3 -7.86 -36.23 17.40
C ASP A 3 -8.12 -34.73 17.11
N PRO A 4 -8.16 -33.85 18.13
CA PRO A 4 -8.39 -32.41 17.95
C PRO A 4 -7.21 -31.67 17.32
N ASN A 5 -6.02 -32.30 17.18
CA ASN A 5 -4.82 -31.65 16.65
C ASN A 5 -4.55 -31.88 15.17
N ASN A 6 -5.51 -32.43 14.42
CA ASN A 6 -5.35 -32.64 13.00
C ASN A 6 -5.65 -31.35 12.22
N ASN A 7 -4.71 -30.39 12.27
CA ASN A 7 -4.62 -29.21 11.38
C ASN A 7 -4.33 -29.64 9.93
N ARG A 8 -5.17 -30.51 9.37
CA ARG A 8 -5.18 -30.78 7.94
C ARG A 8 -5.67 -29.51 7.26
N ARG A 9 -4.73 -28.80 6.60
CA ARG A 9 -5.02 -27.75 5.61
C ARG A 9 -6.30 -28.14 4.87
N ARG A 10 -7.34 -27.31 4.98
CA ARG A 10 -8.58 -27.54 4.23
C ARG A 10 -8.21 -27.65 2.75
N PRO A 11 -8.88 -28.50 1.96
CA PRO A 11 -8.69 -28.50 0.52
C PRO A 11 -8.92 -27.08 0.01
N ASN A 12 -7.85 -26.45 -0.48
CA ASN A 12 -7.88 -25.10 -1.04
C ASN A 12 -9.01 -24.99 -2.06
N LEU A 13 -9.78 -23.90 -2.05
CA LEU A 13 -10.77 -23.54 -3.10
C LEU A 13 -10.17 -23.53 -4.52
N LEU A 14 -8.85 -23.67 -4.64
CA LEU A 14 -8.02 -23.52 -5.83
C LEU A 14 -7.43 -24.84 -6.37
N THR A 15 -7.68 -26.02 -5.77
CA THR A 15 -7.12 -27.29 -6.28
C THR A 15 -7.81 -27.82 -7.54
N GLY A 16 -8.88 -27.17 -8.00
CA GLY A 16 -9.51 -27.42 -9.29
C GLY A 16 -9.43 -26.17 -10.16
N GLY A 17 -9.15 -26.33 -11.46
CA GLY A 17 -9.06 -25.25 -12.46
C GLY A 17 -10.38 -24.49 -12.73
N CYS A 18 -11.19 -24.24 -11.71
CA CYS A 18 -12.47 -23.56 -11.82
C CYS A 18 -12.24 -22.04 -11.76
N SER A 19 -12.41 -21.37 -12.89
CA SER A 19 -12.39 -19.90 -13.03
C SER A 19 -13.32 -19.19 -12.02
N ALA A 20 -14.40 -19.85 -11.58
CA ALA A 20 -15.34 -19.32 -10.60
C ALA A 20 -14.70 -19.10 -9.21
N GLY A 21 -13.83 -20.01 -8.74
CA GLY A 21 -13.13 -19.86 -7.46
C GLY A 21 -12.14 -18.69 -7.48
N LYS A 22 -11.47 -18.50 -8.63
CA LYS A 22 -10.57 -17.37 -8.87
C LYS A 22 -11.30 -16.03 -8.89
N GLN A 23 -12.41 -15.95 -9.62
CA GLN A 23 -13.23 -14.73 -9.67
C GLN A 23 -13.85 -14.41 -8.31
N TYR A 24 -14.32 -15.42 -7.58
CA TYR A 24 -14.86 -15.25 -6.25
C TYR A 24 -13.83 -14.62 -5.29
N LEU A 25 -12.61 -15.16 -5.23
CA LEU A 25 -11.57 -14.62 -4.37
C LEU A 25 -11.29 -13.15 -4.68
N ALA A 26 -11.07 -12.82 -5.96
CA ALA A 26 -10.79 -11.46 -6.38
C ALA A 26 -11.93 -10.48 -6.03
N SER A 27 -13.19 -10.91 -6.21
CA SER A 27 -14.36 -10.09 -5.87
C SER A 27 -14.53 -9.89 -4.37
N LYS A 28 -14.21 -10.89 -3.55
CA LYS A 28 -14.33 -10.86 -2.09
C LYS A 28 -13.36 -9.85 -1.46
N THR A 29 -12.15 -9.74 -1.98
CA THR A 29 -11.08 -8.90 -1.41
C THR A 29 -10.97 -7.54 -2.08
N ALA A 30 -11.59 -7.33 -3.25
CA ALA A 30 -11.61 -6.04 -3.95
C ALA A 30 -12.08 -4.84 -3.09
N PRO A 31 -13.12 -4.94 -2.23
CA PRO A 31 -13.52 -3.84 -1.36
C PRO A 31 -12.44 -3.39 -0.36
N SER A 32 -11.41 -4.21 -0.13
CA SER A 32 -10.28 -3.92 0.76
C SER A 32 -9.09 -3.26 0.05
N ILE A 33 -9.12 -3.14 -1.28
CA ILE A 33 -8.03 -2.60 -2.09
C ILE A 33 -8.23 -1.10 -2.31
N PHE A 34 -7.17 -0.32 -2.19
CA PHE A 34 -7.18 1.13 -2.32
C PHE A 34 -6.13 1.61 -3.33
N SER A 35 -6.46 2.66 -4.07
CA SER A 35 -5.46 3.47 -4.77
C SER A 35 -4.80 4.39 -3.75
N VAL A 36 -3.48 4.39 -3.69
CA VAL A 36 -2.69 5.29 -2.84
C VAL A 36 -1.92 6.24 -3.74
N GLU A 37 -2.23 7.53 -3.67
CA GLU A 37 -1.51 8.59 -4.36
C GLU A 37 -0.59 9.32 -3.37
N VAL A 38 0.65 9.56 -3.79
CA VAL A 38 1.62 10.34 -3.03
C VAL A 38 2.02 11.57 -3.81
N ALA A 39 1.91 12.73 -3.15
CA ALA A 39 2.33 14.02 -3.69
C ALA A 39 3.20 14.77 -2.69
N VAL A 40 4.08 15.65 -3.19
CA VAL A 40 4.89 16.51 -2.32
C VAL A 40 4.03 17.68 -1.85
N ARG A 41 3.94 17.91 -0.54
CA ARG A 41 3.00 18.88 0.05
C ARG A 41 3.25 20.31 -0.43
N HIS A 42 4.50 20.74 -0.52
CA HIS A 42 4.82 22.12 -0.88
C HIS A 42 4.44 22.46 -2.33
N GLU A 43 4.44 21.48 -3.23
CA GLU A 43 3.99 21.64 -4.62
C GLU A 43 2.46 21.85 -4.74
N LYS A 44 1.69 21.44 -3.72
CA LYS A 44 0.23 21.54 -3.69
C LYS A 44 -0.31 22.66 -2.82
N GLN A 45 0.36 22.95 -1.71
CA GLN A 45 -0.20 23.80 -0.64
C GLN A 45 0.64 25.06 -0.34
N ASN A 46 1.62 25.41 -1.18
CA ASN A 46 2.56 26.53 -0.94
C ASN A 46 3.10 26.56 0.51
N ASN A 47 3.58 25.41 0.99
CA ASN A 47 3.96 25.22 2.39
C ASN A 47 5.49 25.31 2.56
N LEU A 48 5.97 26.48 3.01
CA LEU A 48 7.41 26.72 3.20
C LEU A 48 8.06 25.77 4.21
N LYS A 49 7.34 25.36 5.27
CA LYS A 49 7.86 24.44 6.28
C LYS A 49 8.11 23.06 5.65
N ALA A 50 7.15 22.57 4.88
CA ALA A 50 7.27 21.32 4.13
C ALA A 50 8.40 21.38 3.10
N MET A 51 8.53 22.48 2.36
CA MET A 51 9.61 22.68 1.38
C MET A 51 10.99 22.60 2.03
N ARG A 52 11.22 23.35 3.12
CA ARG A 52 12.51 23.34 3.83
C ARG A 52 12.85 21.94 4.33
N LYS A 53 11.88 21.22 4.89
CA LYS A 53 12.10 19.86 5.38
C LYS A 53 12.37 18.89 4.23
N TYR A 54 11.63 18.96 3.12
CA TYR A 54 11.85 18.15 1.93
C TYR A 54 13.27 18.31 1.36
N VAL A 55 13.74 19.55 1.21
CA VAL A 55 15.11 19.83 0.73
C VAL A 55 16.16 19.26 1.69
N ALA A 56 15.93 19.37 3.01
CA ALA A 56 16.83 18.82 4.01
C ALA A 56 16.89 17.29 3.98
N LEU A 57 15.77 16.60 3.73
CA LEU A 57 15.73 15.14 3.64
C LEU A 57 16.30 14.61 2.31
N THR A 58 16.19 15.38 1.22
CA THR A 58 16.64 14.94 -0.10
C THR A 58 18.11 15.27 -0.41
N ASP A 59 18.85 15.87 0.54
CA ASP A 59 20.19 16.44 0.32
C ASP A 59 20.27 17.43 -0.87
N LYS A 60 19.14 17.93 -1.40
CA LYS A 60 19.08 18.91 -2.51
C LYS A 60 19.43 20.34 -2.08
N ALA A 61 20.13 20.49 -0.96
CA ALA A 61 20.39 21.78 -0.32
C ALA A 61 21.29 22.73 -1.15
N THR A 62 21.96 22.25 -2.20
CA THR A 62 22.94 23.05 -2.94
C THR A 62 22.38 23.96 -4.04
N ASP A 63 21.14 23.77 -4.54
CA ASP A 63 20.65 24.57 -5.68
C ASP A 63 19.49 25.55 -5.35
N VAL A 64 18.77 25.35 -4.24
CA VAL A 64 17.54 26.12 -3.96
C VAL A 64 17.80 27.41 -3.18
N MET A 65 18.89 27.45 -2.39
CA MET A 65 19.14 28.58 -1.48
C MET A 65 19.64 29.86 -2.20
N ASP A 66 20.09 29.77 -3.45
CA ASP A 66 20.66 30.93 -4.18
C ASP A 66 19.70 31.57 -5.20
N THR A 67 18.64 30.89 -5.63
CA THR A 67 17.78 31.37 -6.73
C THR A 67 16.35 31.70 -6.32
N GLY A 68 15.87 31.23 -5.17
CA GLY A 68 14.51 31.50 -4.69
C GLY A 68 13.40 30.96 -5.61
N VAL A 69 13.75 30.18 -6.64
CA VAL A 69 12.83 29.61 -7.62
C VAL A 69 13.07 28.10 -7.65
N PRO A 70 12.04 27.27 -7.38
CA PRO A 70 12.15 25.82 -7.59
C PRO A 70 12.45 25.57 -9.07
N THR A 71 13.60 24.95 -9.37
CA THR A 71 13.88 24.45 -10.72
C THR A 71 12.90 23.32 -11.05
N ASP A 72 12.44 23.23 -12.31
CA ASP A 72 11.52 22.19 -12.81
C ASP A 72 11.98 20.73 -12.53
N GLU A 73 13.25 20.54 -12.13
CA GLU A 73 13.84 19.26 -11.68
C GLU A 73 13.41 18.81 -10.27
N LEU A 74 12.71 19.66 -9.52
CA LEU A 74 12.14 19.30 -8.21
C LEU A 74 10.76 18.65 -8.30
N THR A 75 10.07 18.77 -9.44
CA THR A 75 8.72 18.25 -9.64
C THR A 75 8.69 16.73 -9.59
N ILE A 76 8.25 16.14 -8.48
CA ILE A 76 8.03 14.69 -8.41
C ILE A 76 6.77 14.36 -9.19
N LYS A 77 6.90 13.50 -10.21
CA LYS A 77 5.74 12.86 -10.85
C LYS A 77 4.93 12.17 -9.75
N ARG A 78 3.66 12.55 -9.58
CA ARG A 78 2.69 11.87 -8.73
C ARG A 78 2.89 10.36 -8.83
N ARG A 79 3.10 9.71 -7.68
CA ARG A 79 3.30 8.27 -7.62
C ARG A 79 2.02 7.64 -7.13
N GLN A 80 1.53 6.69 -7.90
CA GLN A 80 0.37 5.88 -7.55
C GLN A 80 0.83 4.46 -7.27
N GLN A 81 0.38 3.92 -6.14
CA GLN A 81 0.58 2.54 -5.73
C GLN A 81 -0.72 1.95 -5.18
N THR A 82 -0.69 0.68 -4.80
CA THR A 82 -1.79 -0.02 -4.16
C THR A 82 -1.61 -0.01 -2.65
N GLY A 83 -2.69 0.13 -1.91
CA GLY A 83 -2.75 -0.24 -0.50
C GLY A 83 -3.91 -1.20 -0.23
N PHE A 84 -3.91 -1.84 0.94
CA PHE A 84 -5.02 -2.69 1.37
C PHE A 84 -5.26 -2.65 2.87
N VAL A 85 -6.51 -2.88 3.27
CA VAL A 85 -6.93 -2.82 4.68
C VAL A 85 -6.37 -4.01 5.47
N VAL A 86 -5.63 -3.72 6.54
CA VAL A 86 -5.04 -4.71 7.45
C VAL A 86 -5.60 -4.63 8.87
N HIS A 87 -6.19 -3.49 9.24
CA HIS A 87 -6.84 -3.28 10.51
C HIS A 87 -7.95 -2.23 10.38
N SER A 88 -8.89 -2.23 11.33
CA SER A 88 -10.04 -1.32 11.36
C SER A 88 -10.44 -1.11 12.81
N SER A 89 -10.52 0.14 13.24
CA SER A 89 -11.17 0.55 14.49
C SER A 89 -12.59 0.99 14.22
N ASP A 90 -13.32 1.55 15.19
CA ASP A 90 -14.65 2.10 14.93
C ASP A 90 -14.60 3.29 13.95
N THR A 91 -13.58 4.14 14.05
CA THR A 91 -13.49 5.41 13.31
C THR A 91 -12.46 5.43 12.18
N GLN A 92 -11.49 4.50 12.17
CA GLN A 92 -10.37 4.52 11.23
C GLN A 92 -10.18 3.18 10.51
N LEU A 93 -9.62 3.26 9.31
CA LEU A 93 -9.05 2.14 8.59
C LEU A 93 -7.53 2.28 8.53
N PHE A 94 -6.84 1.16 8.65
CA PHE A 94 -5.40 1.08 8.51
C PHE A 94 -5.04 0.35 7.22
N ILE A 95 -4.34 1.04 6.33
CA ILE A 95 -4.03 0.62 4.97
C ILE A 95 -2.53 0.36 4.89
N LEU A 96 -2.14 -0.89 4.64
CA LEU A 96 -0.76 -1.27 4.39
C LEU A 96 -0.39 -1.04 2.92
N THR A 97 0.80 -0.50 2.69
CA THR A 97 1.38 -0.28 1.36
C THR A 97 2.91 -0.28 1.44
N THR A 98 3.58 -0.02 0.31
CA THR A 98 5.05 0.10 0.24
C THR A 98 5.54 1.51 0.55
N ALA A 99 6.71 1.62 1.17
CA ALA A 99 7.32 2.90 1.52
C ALA A 99 8.02 3.58 0.33
N HIS A 100 8.42 2.85 -0.70
CA HIS A 100 9.27 3.36 -1.77
C HIS A 100 8.57 4.39 -2.66
N ALA A 101 7.26 4.60 -2.52
CA ALA A 101 6.61 5.77 -3.09
C ALA A 101 7.25 7.09 -2.61
N VAL A 102 7.87 7.12 -1.44
CA VAL A 102 8.66 8.25 -0.93
C VAL A 102 10.16 7.95 -0.86
N ASP A 103 10.67 7.02 -1.67
CA ASP A 103 12.08 6.61 -1.63
C ASP A 103 13.08 7.75 -1.89
N CYS A 104 12.66 8.87 -2.46
CA CYS A 104 13.49 10.03 -2.73
C CYS A 104 14.11 10.63 -1.45
N VAL A 105 13.50 10.40 -0.28
CA VAL A 105 14.02 10.84 1.02
C VAL A 105 14.81 9.75 1.75
N PHE A 106 14.88 8.52 1.22
CA PHE A 106 15.59 7.43 1.88
C PHE A 106 17.04 7.32 1.40
N LYS A 107 17.97 7.24 2.37
CA LYS A 107 19.39 7.05 2.09
C LYS A 107 20.07 6.28 3.22
N LYS A 108 20.66 5.13 2.87
CA LYS A 108 21.35 4.25 3.81
C LYS A 108 22.40 5.02 4.61
N GLY A 109 22.30 4.96 5.94
CA GLY A 109 23.30 5.50 6.86
C GLY A 109 23.40 7.02 6.93
N VAL A 110 22.41 7.77 6.40
CA VAL A 110 22.42 9.24 6.45
C VAL A 110 21.44 9.77 7.49
N HIS A 111 20.17 9.41 7.39
CA HIS A 111 19.16 9.81 8.37
C HIS A 111 18.04 8.77 8.42
N GLN A 112 17.40 8.65 9.58
CA GLN A 112 16.18 7.88 9.76
C GLN A 112 15.00 8.84 9.56
N VAL A 113 14.13 8.55 8.59
CA VAL A 113 12.93 9.36 8.33
C VAL A 113 11.83 8.88 9.26
N THR A 114 11.11 9.80 9.91
CA THR A 114 9.98 9.43 10.79
C THR A 114 8.62 9.61 10.09
N ALA A 115 7.57 9.03 10.68
CA ALA A 115 6.19 9.20 10.21
C ALA A 115 5.77 10.68 10.22
N GLU A 116 6.14 11.44 11.25
CA GLU A 116 5.84 12.87 11.36
C GLU A 116 6.52 13.68 10.26
N GLU A 117 7.77 13.32 9.92
CA GLU A 117 8.50 13.96 8.84
C GLU A 117 7.86 13.68 7.48
N LEU A 118 7.42 12.44 7.24
CA LEU A 118 6.67 12.09 6.04
C LEU A 118 5.34 12.85 5.96
N ASN A 119 4.57 12.88 7.05
CA ASN A 119 3.30 13.62 7.10
C ASN A 119 3.48 15.13 6.91
N LEU A 120 4.60 15.70 7.35
CA LEU A 120 4.94 17.10 7.11
C LEU A 120 5.25 17.37 5.64
N VAL A 121 5.95 16.45 4.97
CA VAL A 121 6.55 16.68 3.65
C VAL A 121 5.67 16.20 2.50
N PHE A 122 4.91 15.13 2.70
CA PHE A 122 4.07 14.50 1.70
C PHE A 122 2.59 14.63 2.03
N LEU A 123 1.78 14.50 0.99
CA LEU A 123 0.34 14.28 1.03
C LEU A 123 0.11 12.84 0.58
N PHE A 124 -0.61 12.07 1.38
CA PHE A 124 -1.04 10.72 1.05
C PHE A 124 -2.55 10.78 0.80
N GLY A 125 -2.95 10.49 -0.43
CA GLY A 125 -4.35 10.42 -0.84
C GLY A 125 -4.76 8.97 -1.02
N VAL A 126 -5.96 8.59 -0.58
CA VAL A 126 -6.53 7.27 -0.82
C VAL A 126 -7.88 7.34 -1.52
N ALA A 127 -8.12 6.41 -2.45
CA ALA A 127 -9.42 6.22 -3.08
C ALA A 127 -9.87 4.76 -2.93
N CYS A 128 -11.12 4.56 -2.50
CA CYS A 128 -11.72 3.24 -2.34
C CYS A 128 -12.36 2.76 -3.64
N THR A 129 -12.52 1.44 -3.79
CA THR A 129 -13.09 0.85 -5.01
C THR A 129 -14.55 1.22 -5.24
N HIS A 130 -15.28 1.53 -4.17
CA HIS A 130 -16.66 2.02 -4.24
C HIS A 130 -16.74 3.39 -4.93
N HIS A 131 -15.78 4.29 -4.67
CA HIS A 131 -15.69 5.58 -5.36
C HIS A 131 -15.47 5.39 -6.86
N GLU A 132 -14.53 4.51 -7.25
CA GLU A 132 -14.28 4.22 -8.67
C GLU A 132 -15.52 3.63 -9.34
N ALA A 133 -16.21 2.69 -8.68
CA ALA A 133 -17.43 2.10 -9.19
C ALA A 133 -18.54 3.15 -9.36
N GLN A 134 -18.67 4.08 -8.41
CA GLN A 134 -19.61 5.20 -8.49
C GLN A 134 -19.30 6.12 -9.67
N ILE A 135 -18.04 6.54 -9.84
CA ILE A 135 -17.63 7.37 -10.98
C ILE A 135 -17.93 6.66 -12.31
N GLN A 136 -17.63 5.37 -12.42
CA GLN A 136 -17.89 4.61 -13.64
C GLN A 136 -19.40 4.47 -13.92
N ALA A 137 -20.22 4.35 -12.87
CA ALA A 137 -21.68 4.29 -13.00
C ALA A 137 -22.28 5.65 -13.42
N ASP A 138 -21.73 6.75 -12.92
CA ASP A 138 -22.18 8.12 -13.25
C ASP A 138 -21.72 8.56 -14.65
N TYR A 139 -20.60 8.01 -15.14
CA TYR A 139 -20.01 8.34 -16.44
C TYR A 139 -19.71 7.08 -17.28
N PRO A 140 -20.73 6.28 -17.66
CA PRO A 140 -20.52 4.98 -18.31
C PRO A 140 -19.87 5.07 -19.70
N ASP A 141 -20.09 6.17 -20.41
CA ASP A 141 -19.52 6.44 -21.74
C ASP A 141 -18.25 7.30 -21.68
N GLY A 142 -17.79 7.67 -20.47
CA GLY A 142 -16.63 8.53 -20.27
C GLY A 142 -15.30 7.81 -20.55
N ASN A 143 -14.34 8.53 -21.11
CA ASN A 143 -12.97 8.02 -21.20
C ASN A 143 -12.40 7.87 -19.78
N VAL A 144 -11.96 6.67 -19.42
CA VAL A 144 -11.44 6.36 -18.06
C VAL A 144 -10.30 7.31 -17.63
N SER A 145 -9.50 7.79 -18.60
CA SER A 145 -8.41 8.75 -18.40
C SER A 145 -8.86 10.17 -18.08
N GLU A 146 -10.11 10.52 -18.39
CA GLU A 146 -10.70 11.85 -18.15
C GLU A 146 -11.54 11.88 -16.87
N LEU A 147 -11.82 10.71 -16.28
CA LEU A 147 -12.56 10.60 -15.03
C LEU A 147 -11.78 11.26 -13.88
N LEU A 148 -12.38 12.30 -13.30
CA LEU A 148 -11.87 13.00 -12.15
C LEU A 148 -12.05 12.12 -10.91
N ARG A 149 -10.93 11.78 -10.26
CA ARG A 149 -10.89 10.98 -9.05
C ARG A 149 -10.54 11.86 -7.88
N SER A 150 -11.30 11.69 -6.81
CA SER A 150 -11.07 12.39 -5.56
C SER A 150 -10.40 11.46 -4.57
N TYR A 151 -9.38 11.98 -3.91
CA TYR A 151 -8.59 11.25 -2.95
C TYR A 151 -8.80 11.85 -1.57
N CYS A 152 -9.02 10.98 -0.59
CA CYS A 152 -9.17 11.35 0.80
C CYS A 152 -7.81 11.43 1.46
N ASP A 153 -7.64 12.38 2.37
CA ASP A 153 -6.41 12.51 3.12
C ASP A 153 -6.20 11.29 4.02
N ALA A 154 -5.02 10.69 3.89
CA ALA A 154 -4.49 9.69 4.80
C ALA A 154 -3.19 10.20 5.41
N HIS A 155 -2.80 9.64 6.55
CA HIS A 155 -1.54 9.98 7.20
C HIS A 155 -0.77 8.72 7.58
N VAL A 156 0.54 8.83 7.59
CA VAL A 156 1.45 7.76 8.01
C VAL A 156 1.35 7.60 9.51
N VAL A 157 1.11 6.37 9.97
CA VAL A 157 1.11 6.00 11.39
C VAL A 157 2.27 5.08 11.76
N ALA A 158 2.80 4.32 10.81
CA ALA A 158 4.00 3.54 11.00
C ALA A 158 4.81 3.42 9.69
N LEU A 159 6.11 3.26 9.83
CA LEU A 159 7.07 3.19 8.73
C LEU A 159 8.22 2.26 9.08
N ASP A 160 8.55 1.36 8.15
CA ASP A 160 9.81 0.63 8.14
C ASP A 160 10.46 0.79 6.77
N ILE A 161 11.47 1.65 6.72
CA ILE A 161 12.19 1.98 5.49
C ILE A 161 13.04 0.79 5.02
N GLU A 162 13.60 0.02 5.95
CA GLU A 162 14.49 -1.10 5.60
C GLU A 162 13.68 -2.29 5.05
N LYS A 163 12.41 -2.40 5.44
CA LYS A 163 11.48 -3.40 4.94
C LYS A 163 10.58 -2.92 3.82
N ASP A 164 10.67 -1.65 3.44
CA ASP A 164 9.82 -1.02 2.44
C ASP A 164 8.31 -1.06 2.80
N LEU A 165 7.97 -0.93 4.08
CA LEU A 165 6.59 -1.01 4.56
C LEU A 165 6.12 0.32 5.13
N LEU A 166 4.88 0.69 4.81
CA LEU A 166 4.24 1.93 5.23
C LEU A 166 2.80 1.62 5.65
N LEU A 167 2.41 2.07 6.84
CA LEU A 167 1.03 1.97 7.33
C LEU A 167 0.39 3.35 7.32
N LEU A 168 -0.74 3.47 6.62
CA LEU A 168 -1.55 4.67 6.54
C LEU A 168 -2.80 4.51 7.39
N ALA A 169 -3.26 5.60 8.02
CA ALA A 169 -4.57 5.68 8.65
C ALA A 169 -5.46 6.69 7.91
N VAL A 170 -6.74 6.34 7.77
CA VAL A 170 -7.78 7.18 7.19
C VAL A 170 -9.04 7.12 8.04
N THR A 171 -9.70 8.27 8.22
CA THR A 171 -10.99 8.36 8.92
C THR A 171 -12.08 7.79 8.01
N LYS A 172 -12.91 6.87 8.52
CA LYS A 172 -13.96 6.21 7.72
C LYS A 172 -14.98 7.20 7.17
N ASP A 173 -15.42 8.14 7.98
CA ASP A 173 -16.43 9.15 7.60
C ASP A 173 -15.90 10.18 6.59
N GLU A 174 -14.60 10.20 6.34
CA GLU A 174 -13.96 11.07 5.35
C GLU A 174 -13.68 10.34 4.02
N LEU A 175 -13.88 9.01 3.96
CA LEU A 175 -13.76 8.28 2.70
C LEU A 175 -14.81 8.79 1.71
N CYS A 176 -14.37 9.17 0.53
CA CYS A 176 -15.22 9.75 -0.50
C CYS A 176 -15.91 8.62 -1.27
N LEU A 177 -17.22 8.72 -1.43
CA LEU A 177 -17.97 7.99 -2.46
C LEU A 177 -18.21 8.88 -3.68
N GLN A 178 -18.56 10.15 -3.43
CA GLN A 178 -18.82 11.17 -4.43
C GLN A 178 -18.33 12.52 -3.90
N ASP A 179 -17.59 13.25 -4.73
CA ASP A 179 -16.98 14.52 -4.34
C ASP A 179 -17.87 15.72 -4.69
N VAL A 180 -17.65 16.85 -4.02
CA VAL A 180 -18.39 18.11 -4.19
C VAL A 180 -18.35 18.59 -5.64
N ASP A 181 -17.22 18.41 -6.33
CA ASP A 181 -17.07 18.81 -7.74
C ASP A 181 -17.91 17.95 -8.69
N VAL A 182 -18.33 16.76 -8.25
CA VAL A 182 -19.17 15.81 -8.99
C VAL A 182 -20.53 15.76 -8.29
N GLY A 183 -21.40 16.74 -8.54
CA GLY A 183 -22.79 16.74 -8.04
C GLY A 183 -23.09 17.69 -6.87
N GLY A 184 -22.13 18.53 -6.47
CA GLY A 184 -22.36 19.66 -5.57
C GLY A 184 -22.46 19.33 -4.08
N VAL A 185 -22.32 18.05 -3.70
CA VAL A 185 -22.39 17.57 -2.31
C VAL A 185 -21.35 16.46 -2.10
N PHE A 186 -20.59 16.54 -1.02
CA PHE A 186 -19.73 15.45 -0.58
C PHE A 186 -20.58 14.31 -0.01
N VAL A 187 -20.38 13.10 -0.52
CA VAL A 187 -21.04 11.89 -0.01
C VAL A 187 -19.97 10.95 0.53
N PRO A 188 -19.98 10.63 1.84
CA PRO A 188 -19.05 9.67 2.40
C PRO A 188 -19.38 8.24 1.97
N CYS A 189 -18.35 7.42 1.83
CA CYS A 189 -18.45 6.01 1.55
C CYS A 189 -18.85 5.26 2.83
N SER A 190 -20.07 4.72 2.84
CA SER A 190 -20.62 3.91 3.93
C SER A 190 -20.48 2.40 3.70
N SER A 191 -19.87 1.99 2.60
CA SER A 191 -19.64 0.58 2.27
C SER A 191 -18.60 -0.06 3.20
N ASP A 192 -18.73 -1.37 3.41
CA ASP A 192 -17.75 -2.14 4.17
C ASP A 192 -16.41 -2.24 3.43
N HIS A 193 -15.31 -2.04 4.17
CA HIS A 193 -13.94 -2.24 3.71
C HIS A 193 -13.31 -3.33 4.59
N PRO A 194 -13.53 -4.62 4.28
CA PRO A 194 -13.16 -5.72 5.16
C PRO A 194 -11.64 -5.84 5.30
N ILE A 195 -11.18 -6.37 6.43
CA ILE A 195 -9.76 -6.61 6.66
C ILE A 195 -9.29 -7.81 5.84
N ILE A 196 -8.15 -7.68 5.16
CA ILE A 196 -7.40 -8.83 4.63
C ILE A 196 -6.44 -9.28 5.73
N HIS A 197 -6.78 -10.38 6.40
CA HIS A 197 -5.95 -10.95 7.44
C HIS A 197 -4.64 -11.49 6.87
N LEU A 198 -3.56 -11.39 7.63
CA LEU A 198 -2.32 -12.12 7.32
C LEU A 198 -2.57 -13.63 7.38
N ALA A 199 -1.86 -14.38 6.54
CA ALA A 199 -1.86 -15.82 6.60
C ALA A 199 -1.22 -16.30 7.91
N ASP A 200 -1.71 -17.42 8.45
CA ASP A 200 -1.16 -18.00 9.68
C ASP A 200 0.22 -18.61 9.44
N LEU A 201 0.41 -19.21 8.26
CA LEU A 201 1.64 -19.88 7.86
C LEU A 201 2.31 -19.15 6.69
N PRO A 202 3.66 -19.13 6.65
CA PRO A 202 4.41 -18.67 5.47
C PRO A 202 4.03 -19.44 4.21
N PRO A 203 4.20 -18.83 3.01
CA PRO A 203 4.06 -19.53 1.75
C PRO A 203 4.98 -20.75 1.63
N GLU A 204 4.54 -21.74 0.86
CA GLU A 204 5.38 -22.81 0.35
C GLU A 204 5.62 -22.65 -1.16
N GLN A 205 6.69 -23.28 -1.66
CA GLN A 205 6.96 -23.30 -3.10
C GLN A 205 5.78 -23.93 -3.85
N SER A 206 5.45 -23.36 -5.01
CA SER A 206 4.29 -23.72 -5.84
C SER A 206 2.91 -23.42 -5.25
N ASP A 207 2.82 -22.73 -4.10
CA ASP A 207 1.54 -22.22 -3.62
C ASP A 207 0.91 -21.28 -4.66
N LEU A 208 -0.35 -21.53 -4.99
CA LEU A 208 -1.13 -20.67 -5.87
C LEU A 208 -1.50 -19.39 -5.14
N SER A 209 -1.29 -18.26 -5.82
CA SER A 209 -1.52 -16.94 -5.26
C SER A 209 -2.24 -16.01 -6.24
N LEU A 210 -2.90 -15.02 -5.65
CA LEU A 210 -3.56 -13.91 -6.34
C LEU A 210 -2.89 -12.61 -5.91
N LEU A 211 -2.25 -11.90 -6.85
CA LEU A 211 -1.88 -10.52 -6.65
C LEU A 211 -3.06 -9.63 -7.02
N GLN A 212 -3.47 -8.75 -6.12
CA GLN A 212 -4.42 -7.68 -6.41
C GLN A 212 -3.74 -6.32 -6.35
N GLY A 213 -4.13 -5.44 -7.27
CA GLY A 213 -3.59 -4.10 -7.34
C GLY A 213 -4.51 -3.12 -8.02
N TRP A 214 -4.14 -1.85 -7.87
CA TRP A 214 -4.79 -0.72 -8.49
C TRP A 214 -3.76 0.12 -9.27
N PRO A 215 -3.24 -0.41 -10.39
CA PRO A 215 -2.44 0.41 -11.28
C PRO A 215 -3.26 1.56 -11.87
N PRO A 216 -2.59 2.62 -12.38
CA PRO A 216 -3.27 3.79 -12.92
C PRO A 216 -4.40 3.41 -13.87
N LEU A 217 -5.58 3.98 -13.60
CA LEU A 217 -6.81 3.82 -14.40
C LEU A 217 -7.39 2.39 -14.46
N ARG A 218 -6.89 1.45 -13.65
CA ARG A 218 -7.34 0.06 -13.69
C ARG A 218 -7.53 -0.49 -12.27
N ALA A 219 -8.59 -0.02 -11.62
CA ALA A 219 -9.00 -0.52 -10.30
C ALA A 219 -9.20 -2.03 -10.29
N ASN A 220 -8.88 -2.67 -9.17
CA ASN A 220 -9.08 -4.11 -8.95
C ASN A 220 -8.46 -5.01 -10.02
N SER A 221 -7.33 -4.60 -10.58
CA SER A 221 -6.55 -5.47 -11.47
C SER A 221 -6.01 -6.65 -10.67
N SER A 222 -5.98 -7.83 -11.28
CA SER A 222 -5.55 -9.05 -10.61
C SER A 222 -4.71 -9.95 -11.51
N ILE A 223 -3.77 -10.64 -10.90
CA ILE A 223 -2.85 -11.56 -11.58
C ILE A 223 -2.74 -12.84 -10.74
N TRP A 224 -2.81 -13.98 -11.42
CA TRP A 224 -2.64 -15.29 -10.80
C TRP A 224 -1.24 -15.80 -11.08
N GLY A 225 -0.64 -16.40 -10.07
CA GLY A 225 0.70 -16.96 -10.19
C GLY A 225 0.94 -18.03 -9.14
N SER A 226 2.19 -18.44 -9.07
CA SER A 226 2.65 -19.40 -8.07
C SER A 226 3.97 -18.95 -7.46
N VAL A 227 4.20 -19.36 -6.22
CA VAL A 227 5.48 -19.11 -5.55
C VAL A 227 6.59 -19.88 -6.25
N SER A 228 7.55 -19.17 -6.83
CA SER A 228 8.71 -19.76 -7.48
C SER A 228 9.86 -20.02 -6.51
N TYR A 229 10.11 -19.05 -5.63
CA TYR A 229 11.21 -19.07 -4.67
C TYR A 229 10.86 -18.28 -3.41
N LEU A 230 11.41 -18.68 -2.27
CA LEU A 230 11.18 -18.08 -0.96
C LEU A 230 12.45 -17.40 -0.44
N GLU A 231 12.30 -16.32 0.31
CA GLU A 231 13.40 -15.71 1.07
C GLU A 231 14.63 -15.30 0.24
N ARG A 232 14.43 -14.80 -0.98
CA ARG A 232 15.50 -14.13 -1.73
C ARG A 232 16.02 -12.94 -0.92
N PRO A 233 17.34 -12.79 -0.72
CA PRO A 233 17.88 -11.55 -0.19
C PRO A 233 17.66 -10.42 -1.21
N TYR A 234 17.53 -9.18 -0.73
CA TYR A 234 17.26 -8.04 -1.61
C TYR A 234 18.35 -7.80 -2.68
N ASP A 235 19.60 -8.20 -2.42
CA ASP A 235 20.72 -8.05 -3.36
C ASP A 235 20.58 -8.87 -4.65
N VAL A 236 19.62 -9.80 -4.73
CA VAL A 236 19.27 -10.44 -6.01
C VAL A 236 18.62 -9.46 -6.99
N LEU A 237 17.99 -8.38 -6.49
CA LEU A 237 17.36 -7.35 -7.33
C LEU A 237 18.33 -6.27 -7.80
N THR A 238 19.41 -6.04 -7.06
CA THR A 238 20.37 -4.98 -7.39
C THR A 238 21.69 -5.20 -6.68
N SER A 239 22.78 -4.98 -7.40
CA SER A 239 24.13 -4.92 -6.82
C SER A 239 24.37 -3.64 -6.01
N CYS A 240 23.48 -2.65 -6.12
CA CYS A 240 23.61 -1.34 -5.49
C CYS A 240 22.41 -1.04 -4.56
N ASN A 241 22.48 -1.51 -3.32
CA ASN A 241 21.47 -1.23 -2.29
C ASN A 241 21.70 0.15 -1.61
N THR A 242 21.37 1.23 -2.33
CA THR A 242 21.54 2.62 -1.86
C THR A 242 20.53 3.02 -0.77
N LYS A 243 19.40 2.31 -0.70
CA LYS A 243 18.32 2.55 0.27
C LYS A 243 18.53 1.82 1.59
N GLY A 244 19.31 0.74 1.58
CA GLY A 244 19.60 -0.04 2.77
C GLY A 244 18.56 -1.10 3.09
N TYR A 245 17.77 -1.55 2.10
CA TYR A 245 16.75 -2.56 2.32
C TYR A 245 17.33 -3.86 2.88
N THR A 246 16.67 -4.40 3.90
CA THR A 246 17.02 -5.65 4.60
C THR A 246 15.90 -6.69 4.52
N MET A 247 14.82 -6.39 3.78
CA MET A 247 13.73 -7.33 3.53
C MET A 247 14.17 -8.58 2.78
N LYS A 248 13.49 -9.68 3.10
CA LYS A 248 13.51 -10.91 2.30
C LYS A 248 12.35 -10.88 1.31
N LEU A 249 12.57 -11.45 0.13
CA LEU A 249 11.61 -11.43 -0.97
C LEU A 249 11.14 -12.82 -1.38
N THR A 250 9.84 -12.96 -1.58
CA THR A 250 9.22 -14.10 -2.25
C THR A 250 9.09 -13.80 -3.74
N GLU A 251 9.54 -14.72 -4.58
CA GLU A 251 9.55 -14.60 -6.03
C GLU A 251 8.32 -15.29 -6.65
N PHE A 252 7.68 -14.62 -7.60
CA PHE A 252 6.53 -15.10 -8.36
C PHE A 252 6.81 -14.93 -9.85
N HIS A 253 6.88 -16.03 -10.59
CA HIS A 253 7.28 -16.00 -12.00
C HIS A 253 6.23 -15.30 -12.89
N GLU A 254 4.95 -15.49 -12.61
CA GLU A 254 3.85 -14.99 -13.43
C GLU A 254 3.48 -13.53 -13.15
N PHE A 255 4.07 -12.92 -12.12
CA PHE A 255 3.79 -11.54 -11.72
C PHE A 255 4.63 -10.55 -12.54
N ASP A 256 4.33 -10.45 -13.83
CA ASP A 256 4.84 -9.40 -14.71
C ASP A 256 3.76 -8.31 -14.88
N CYS A 257 3.88 -7.23 -14.12
CA CYS A 257 2.85 -6.21 -13.96
C CYS A 257 3.38 -4.77 -13.87
N ALA A 258 2.48 -3.81 -13.98
CA ALA A 258 2.82 -2.40 -13.87
C ALA A 258 3.15 -1.98 -12.43
N ASN A 259 3.98 -0.94 -12.26
CA ASN A 259 4.43 -0.44 -10.95
C ASN A 259 3.29 -0.11 -9.98
N GLY A 260 2.11 0.26 -10.47
CA GLY A 260 0.98 0.59 -9.59
C GLY A 260 0.37 -0.61 -8.84
N PHE A 261 0.84 -1.84 -9.07
CA PHE A 261 0.57 -2.99 -8.20
C PHE A 261 1.39 -2.99 -6.91
N SER A 262 2.45 -2.18 -6.82
CA SER A 262 3.27 -2.09 -5.61
C SER A 262 2.44 -1.78 -4.37
N GLY A 263 2.77 -2.39 -3.24
CA GLY A 263 1.99 -2.32 -2.00
C GLY A 263 0.73 -3.19 -2.00
N GLY A 264 0.40 -3.84 -3.12
CA GLY A 264 -0.74 -4.74 -3.24
C GLY A 264 -0.54 -6.05 -2.48
N PRO A 265 -1.62 -6.64 -1.94
CA PRO A 265 -1.53 -7.92 -1.25
C PRO A 265 -1.37 -9.07 -2.25
N VAL A 266 -0.50 -10.02 -1.89
CA VAL A 266 -0.47 -11.35 -2.47
C VAL A 266 -1.32 -12.25 -1.58
N ILE A 267 -2.35 -12.89 -2.15
CA ILE A 267 -3.43 -13.53 -1.42
C ILE A 267 -3.45 -15.03 -1.71
N ASN A 268 -3.60 -15.85 -0.67
CA ASN A 268 -3.74 -17.31 -0.76
C ASN A 268 -5.20 -17.75 -1.07
N GLY A 269 -5.43 -19.06 -1.20
CA GLY A 269 -6.76 -19.61 -1.47
C GLY A 269 -7.84 -19.35 -0.41
N ASP A 270 -7.46 -18.95 0.80
CA ASP A 270 -8.35 -18.65 1.91
C ASP A 270 -8.71 -17.15 1.99
N GLY A 271 -8.11 -16.30 1.15
CA GLY A 271 -8.29 -14.85 1.19
C GLY A 271 -7.41 -14.15 2.21
N GLN A 272 -6.30 -14.78 2.63
CA GLN A 272 -5.34 -14.21 3.54
C GLN A 272 -4.12 -13.67 2.77
N CYS A 273 -3.55 -12.57 3.24
CA CYS A 273 -2.32 -11.98 2.71
C CYS A 273 -1.10 -12.80 3.14
N MET A 274 -0.31 -13.25 2.18
CA MET A 274 0.89 -14.06 2.39
C MET A 274 2.19 -13.32 2.05
N ALA A 275 2.11 -12.18 1.36
CA ALA A 275 3.23 -11.29 1.04
C ALA A 275 2.69 -9.94 0.55
N VAL A 276 3.53 -8.89 0.57
CA VAL A 276 3.19 -7.56 0.03
C VAL A 276 4.03 -7.28 -1.22
N PHE A 277 3.38 -7.03 -2.35
CA PHE A 277 4.08 -6.88 -3.63
C PHE A 277 4.99 -5.64 -3.64
N HIS A 278 6.24 -5.82 -4.04
CA HIS A 278 7.25 -4.77 -4.09
C HIS A 278 7.48 -4.29 -5.52
N ALA A 279 7.99 -5.15 -6.40
CA ALA A 279 8.35 -4.74 -7.76
C ALA A 279 8.48 -5.91 -8.73
N VAL A 280 8.51 -5.58 -10.02
CA VAL A 280 8.96 -6.48 -11.08
C VAL A 280 10.42 -6.18 -11.39
N MET A 281 11.23 -7.22 -11.49
CA MET A 281 12.58 -7.07 -11.99
C MET A 281 12.56 -7.15 -13.53
N VAL A 282 12.84 -6.01 -14.18
CA VAL A 282 12.65 -5.83 -15.65
C VAL A 282 13.35 -6.91 -16.47
N ASP A 283 14.58 -7.27 -16.12
CA ASP A 283 15.38 -8.24 -16.89
C ASP A 283 14.91 -9.69 -16.69
N ALA A 284 14.42 -10.02 -15.50
CA ALA A 284 13.96 -11.37 -15.16
C ALA A 284 12.47 -11.60 -15.48
N LYS A 285 11.70 -10.51 -15.68
CA LYS A 285 10.23 -10.53 -15.83
C LYS A 285 9.53 -11.35 -14.74
N CYS A 286 10.05 -11.24 -13.51
CA CYS A 286 9.50 -11.91 -12.34
C CYS A 286 9.12 -10.85 -11.30
N GLY A 287 8.04 -11.13 -10.58
CA GLY A 287 7.56 -10.29 -9.50
C GLY A 287 8.17 -10.70 -8.16
N TYR A 288 8.40 -9.71 -7.30
CA TYR A 288 8.97 -9.91 -5.98
C TYR A 288 8.08 -9.23 -4.94
N ALA A 289 7.84 -9.93 -3.83
CA ALA A 289 7.02 -9.46 -2.73
C ALA A 289 7.74 -9.62 -1.39
N ILE A 290 7.54 -8.67 -0.49
CA ILE A 290 8.05 -8.67 0.88
C ILE A 290 7.45 -9.87 1.62
N CYS A 291 8.31 -10.67 2.26
CA CYS A 291 7.89 -11.92 2.91
C CYS A 291 6.95 -11.68 4.09
N LEU A 292 6.09 -12.67 4.36
CA LEU A 292 5.11 -12.63 5.45
C LEU A 292 5.71 -12.31 6.83
N GLU A 293 6.92 -12.81 7.10
CA GLU A 293 7.60 -12.61 8.39
C GLU A 293 7.88 -11.13 8.63
N ASP A 294 8.51 -10.44 7.67
CA ASP A 294 8.80 -9.00 7.73
C ASP A 294 7.49 -8.19 7.86
N VAL A 295 6.44 -8.57 7.12
CA VAL A 295 5.12 -7.91 7.18
C VAL A 295 4.46 -8.08 8.55
N ARG A 296 4.55 -9.29 9.12
CA ARG A 296 3.95 -9.62 10.42
C ARG A 296 4.66 -8.89 11.55
N GLU A 297 5.99 -8.86 11.54
CA GLU A 297 6.79 -8.13 12.51
C GLU A 297 6.44 -6.64 12.48
N PHE A 298 6.42 -6.03 11.29
CA PHE A 298 6.04 -4.63 11.11
C PHE A 298 4.65 -4.32 11.67
N LEU A 299 3.64 -5.11 11.29
CA LEU A 299 2.25 -4.87 11.72
C LEU A 299 2.03 -5.12 13.21
N THR A 300 2.72 -6.10 13.80
CA THR A 300 2.64 -6.36 15.25
C THR A 300 3.14 -5.13 16.01
N ASN A 301 4.35 -4.66 15.68
CA ASN A 301 4.94 -3.49 16.32
C ASN A 301 4.10 -2.22 16.09
N ALA A 302 3.61 -2.02 14.86
CA ALA A 302 2.83 -0.83 14.51
C ALA A 302 1.49 -0.79 15.27
N LEU A 303 0.77 -1.90 15.34
CA LEU A 303 -0.55 -1.96 15.97
C LEU A 303 -0.47 -1.97 17.51
N GLU A 304 0.56 -2.55 18.11
CA GLU A 304 0.79 -2.49 19.56
C GLU A 304 1.01 -1.04 20.02
N ASN A 305 1.89 -0.29 19.34
CA ASN A 305 2.16 1.12 19.67
C ASN A 305 0.88 2.00 19.54
N LEU A 306 0.04 1.72 18.55
CA LEU A 306 -1.22 2.44 18.36
C LEU A 306 -2.24 2.18 19.48
N LEU A 307 -2.18 1.03 20.15
CA LEU A 307 -3.05 0.71 21.27
C LEU A 307 -2.54 1.35 22.57
N GLU A 308 -1.23 1.40 22.77
CA GLU A 308 -0.61 2.07 23.93
C GLU A 308 -0.88 3.59 23.94
N ASP A 309 -0.77 4.25 22.78
CA ASP A 309 -1.04 5.69 22.65
C ASP A 309 -2.50 6.08 23.01
N ASN A 310 -3.44 5.13 22.96
CA ASN A 310 -4.84 5.36 23.33
C ASN A 310 -5.11 5.20 24.84
N GLU A 311 -4.29 4.45 25.58
CA GLU A 311 -4.48 4.25 27.03
C GLU A 311 -3.92 5.41 27.87
N ASP A 312 -2.90 6.12 27.38
CA ASP A 312 -2.30 7.27 28.06
C ASP A 312 -3.14 8.57 27.91
N GLY A 313 -4.21 8.55 27.11
CA GLY A 313 -5.10 9.69 26.84
C GLY A 313 -6.25 9.91 27.83
N ASP A 314 -6.57 8.93 28.70
CA ASP A 314 -7.73 9.01 29.63
C ASP A 314 -7.31 9.21 31.11
N GLY A 315 -6.02 9.47 31.34
CA GLY A 315 -5.43 9.57 32.68
C GLY A 315 -5.41 10.97 33.30
N GLY A 316 -6.47 11.77 33.16
CA GLY A 316 -6.43 13.12 33.73
C GLY A 316 -7.68 13.95 33.72
N HIS A 317 -8.73 13.55 34.46
CA HIS A 317 -9.57 14.48 35.24
C HIS A 317 -10.37 13.71 36.30
N ALA A 318 -9.89 13.75 37.54
CA ALA A 318 -10.70 13.62 38.75
C ALA A 318 -10.56 14.91 39.56
#